data_AF-A0A523A6N1-F1
#
_entry.id   AF-A0A523A6N1-F1
#
_cell.length_a   1.000
_cell.length_b   1.000
_cell.length_c   1.000
_cell.angle_alpha   90.00
_cell.angle_beta   90.00
_cell.angle_gamma   90.00
#
_symmetry.space_group_name_H-M   'P 1'
#
loop_
_entity.id
_entity.type
_entity.pdbx_description
1 polymer ?
#
loop_
_entity_poly.entity_id
_entity_poly.type
_entity_poly.pdbx_seq_one_letter_code
_entity_poly.pdbx_strand_id
1 'polypeptide(L)' 'MALSVDELKEKILEKALKGPKAQLYVKDFYACDPESKPRVIKNAANELVKEGKMVFWSSGSTTMYAAKGRAKDEEK' A
#
# COMPACT_ATOMS: atom_id res chain seq x y z
N MET A 1 -19.38 5.96 4.27
CA MET A 1 -19.10 5.09 5.44
C MET A 1 -17.63 4.74 5.32
N ALA A 2 -16.80 5.05 6.31
CA ALA A 2 -15.40 4.65 6.23
C ALA A 2 -15.35 3.13 6.05
N LEU A 3 -14.70 2.67 4.96
CA LEU A 3 -14.50 1.25 4.73
C LEU A 3 -13.84 0.65 5.97
N SER A 4 -14.24 -0.57 6.32
CA SER A 4 -13.64 -1.28 7.44
C SER A 4 -12.14 -1.43 7.19
N VAL A 5 -11.33 -1.43 8.25
CA VAL A 5 -9.86 -1.51 8.13
C VAL A 5 -9.45 -2.71 7.27
N ASP A 6 -10.20 -3.81 7.34
CA ASP A 6 -10.01 -5.01 6.53
C ASP A 6 -10.29 -4.79 5.03
N GLU A 7 -11.39 -4.13 4.68
CA GLU A 7 -11.71 -3.77 3.29
C GLU A 7 -10.67 -2.82 2.70
N LEU A 8 -10.16 -1.88 3.52
CA LEU A 8 -9.11 -0.97 3.12
C LEU A 8 -7.81 -1.74 2.83
N LYS A 9 -7.44 -2.70 3.68
CA LYS A 9 -6.27 -3.55 3.48
C LYS A 9 -6.38 -4.34 2.19
N GLU A 10 -7.54 -4.95 1.92
CA GLU A 10 -7.79 -5.68 0.69
C GLU A 10 -7.69 -4.77 -0.54
N LYS A 11 -8.30 -3.58 -0.52
CA LYS A 11 -8.18 -2.62 -1.62
C LYS A 11 -6.74 -2.18 -1.87
N ILE A 12 -5.96 -1.91 -0.82
CA ILE A 12 -4.52 -1.55 -0.95
C ILE A 12 -3.76 -2.73 -1.57
N LEU A 13 -4.03 -3.96 -1.13
CA LEU A 13 -3.40 -5.17 -1.64
C LEU A 13 -3.77 -5.45 -3.10
N GLU A 14 -5.05 -5.33 -3.45
CA GLU A 14 -5.52 -5.42 -4.84
C GLU A 14 -4.91 -4.34 -5.71
N LYS A 15 -4.85 -3.08 -5.24
CA LYS A 15 -4.24 -1.97 -5.98
C LYS A 15 -2.76 -2.23 -6.23
N ALA A 16 -2.03 -2.74 -5.22
CA ALA A 16 -0.64 -3.13 -5.35
C ALA A 16 -0.44 -4.36 -6.27
N LEU A 17 -1.40 -5.29 -6.31
CA LEU A 17 -1.39 -6.48 -7.16
C LEU A 17 -1.94 -6.25 -8.57
N LYS A 18 -2.74 -5.22 -8.83
CA LYS A 18 -3.30 -4.89 -10.16
C LYS A 18 -2.63 -3.67 -10.79
N GLY A 19 -1.92 -2.88 -9.98
CA GLY A 19 -1.27 -1.65 -10.42
C GLY A 19 -0.26 -1.89 -11.55
N PRO A 20 -0.10 -0.91 -12.47
CA PRO A 20 0.85 -1.01 -13.57
C PRO A 20 2.31 -0.98 -13.10
N LYS A 21 2.56 -0.41 -11.91
CA LYS A 21 3.86 -0.40 -11.25
C LYS A 21 3.83 -1.39 -10.09
N ALA A 22 4.91 -2.16 -9.95
CA ALA A 22 5.19 -2.96 -8.77
C ALA A 22 5.19 -2.12 -7.48
N GLN A 23 5.57 -0.85 -7.63
CA GLN A 23 5.88 0.10 -6.60
C GLN A 23 4.88 1.28 -6.63
N LEU A 24 4.09 1.47 -5.57
CA LEU A 24 3.07 2.52 -5.46
C LEU A 24 3.35 3.47 -4.29
N TYR A 25 3.06 4.75 -4.43
CA TYR A 25 3.21 5.69 -3.32
C TYR A 25 2.06 5.55 -2.32
N VAL A 26 2.31 5.87 -1.05
CA VAL A 26 1.25 5.97 -0.02
C VAL A 26 0.10 6.89 -0.47
N LYS A 27 0.45 7.93 -1.24
CA LYS A 27 -0.49 8.90 -1.80
C LYS A 27 -1.41 8.30 -2.86
N ASP A 28 -0.95 7.30 -3.62
CA ASP A 28 -1.78 6.59 -4.61
C ASP A 28 -2.88 5.78 -3.92
N PHE A 29 -2.64 5.33 -2.68
CA PHE A 29 -3.65 4.66 -1.87
C PHE A 29 -4.67 5.64 -1.26
N TYR A 30 -4.29 6.90 -1.03
CA TYR A 30 -5.25 7.94 -0.62
C TYR A 30 -6.32 8.18 -1.68
N ALA A 31 -5.97 8.02 -2.97
CA ALA A 31 -6.94 8.08 -4.05
C ALA A 31 -7.89 6.86 -4.13
N CYS A 32 -7.56 5.75 -3.44
CA CYS A 32 -8.43 4.57 -3.39
C CYS A 32 -9.54 4.70 -2.36
N ASP A 33 -9.29 5.48 -1.32
CA ASP A 33 -10.24 5.76 -0.26
C ASP A 33 -10.05 7.20 0.24
N PRO A 34 -10.72 8.17 -0.41
CA PRO A 34 -10.67 9.56 0.01
C PRO A 34 -11.50 9.86 1.26
N GLU A 35 -12.38 8.94 1.70
CA GLU A 35 -13.14 9.06 2.95
C GLU A 35 -12.30 8.64 4.17
N SER A 36 -11.37 7.69 3.98
CA SER A 36 -10.46 7.23 5.02
C SER A 36 -9.38 8.25 5.37
N LYS A 37 -9.17 8.49 6.66
CA LYS A 37 -8.10 9.37 7.13
C LYS A 37 -6.73 8.84 6.64
N PRO A 38 -5.80 9.70 6.18
CA PRO A 38 -4.46 9.28 5.72
C PRO A 38 -3.70 8.41 6.72
N ARG A 39 -3.96 8.66 8.02
CA ARG A 39 -3.38 7.90 9.13
C ARG A 39 -3.85 6.44 9.16
N VAL A 40 -5.12 6.17 8.79
CA VAL A 40 -5.69 4.82 8.71
C VAL A 40 -5.07 4.06 7.55
N ILE A 41 -4.96 4.70 6.38
CA ILE A 41 -4.34 4.11 5.17
C ILE A 41 -2.89 3.75 5.42
N LYS A 42 -2.13 4.65 6.05
CA LYS A 42 -0.74 4.39 6.45
C LYS A 42 -0.63 3.23 7.45
N ASN A 43 -1.52 3.18 8.45
CA ASN A 43 -1.54 2.08 9.43
C ASN A 43 -1.88 0.74 8.77
N ALA A 44 -2.91 0.69 7.93
CA ALA A 44 -3.31 -0.50 7.20
C ALA A 44 -2.18 -1.02 6.30
N ALA A 45 -1.51 -0.13 5.55
CA ALA A 45 -0.37 -0.49 4.72
C ALA A 45 0.83 -0.98 5.55
N ASN A 46 1.12 -0.33 6.69
CA ASN A 46 2.16 -0.79 7.61
C ASN A 46 1.84 -2.14 8.26
N GLU A 47 0.59 -2.43 8.58
CA GLU A 47 0.17 -3.74 9.07
C GLU A 47 0.37 -4.83 8.00
N LEU A 48 0.03 -4.55 6.75
CA LEU A 48 0.27 -5.48 5.63
C LEU A 48 1.76 -5.74 5.40
N VAL A 49 2.61 -4.76 5.69
CA VAL A 49 4.07 -4.92 5.67
C VAL A 49 4.54 -5.78 6.85
N LYS A 50 4.01 -5.55 8.06
CA LYS A 50 4.31 -6.39 9.23
C LYS A 50 3.86 -7.85 9.04
N GLU A 51 2.72 -8.06 8.38
CA GLU A 51 2.22 -9.38 7.98
C GLU A 51 3.08 -10.03 6.87
N GLY A 52 4.03 -9.29 6.29
CA GLY A 52 4.87 -9.77 5.20
C GLY A 52 4.10 -9.98 3.89
N LYS A 53 2.94 -9.36 3.73
CA LYS A 53 2.17 -9.34 2.47
C LYS A 53 2.58 -8.19 1.56
N MET A 54 3.13 -7.13 2.13
CA MET A 54 3.66 -5.97 1.42
C MET A 54 5.12 -5.68 1.78
N VAL A 55 5.80 -5.00 0.87
CA VAL A 55 7.13 -4.44 1.06
C VAL A 55 6.98 -2.93 1.11
N PHE A 56 7.61 -2.32 2.10
CA PHE A 56 7.68 -0.87 2.27
C PHE A 56 9.09 -0.40 1.94
N TRP A 57 9.22 0.69 1.20
CA TRP A 57 10.47 1.44 1.11
C TRP A 57 10.22 2.93 1.28
N SER A 58 11.25 3.59 1.83
CA SER A 58 11.30 5.03 1.89
C SER A 58 11.94 5.54 0.61
N SER A 59 11.22 6.35 -0.17
CA SER A 59 11.74 7.02 -1.36
C SER A 59 11.78 8.52 -1.11
N GLY A 60 12.90 8.97 -0.55
CA GLY A 60 13.17 10.37 -0.21
C GLY A 60 12.13 10.97 0.75
N SER A 61 11.36 11.95 0.26
CA SER A 61 10.34 12.67 1.03
C SER A 61 8.99 11.93 1.14
N THR A 62 8.88 10.72 0.57
CA THR A 62 7.63 9.95 0.53
C THR A 62 7.85 8.47 0.83
N THR A 63 6.78 7.80 1.23
CA THR A 63 6.77 6.35 1.48
C THR A 63 6.07 5.62 0.36
N MET A 64 6.60 4.46 -0.01
CA MET A 64 6.05 3.62 -1.06
C MET A 64 5.83 2.19 -0.55
N TYR A 65 4.88 1.50 -1.17
CA TYR A 65 4.46 0.15 -0.85
C TYR A 65 4.33 -0.69 -2.14
N ALA A 66 4.76 -1.94 -2.08
CA ALA A 66 4.54 -2.97 -3.09
C ALA A 66 3.88 -4.18 -2.47
N ALA A 67 3.12 -4.93 -3.25
CA ALA A 67 2.75 -6.29 -2.87
C ALA A 67 4.00 -7.17 -2.95
N LYS A 68 4.27 -8.01 -1.94
CA LYS A 68 5.50 -8.82 -1.87
C LYS A 68 5.73 -9.71 -3.10
N GLY A 69 4.67 -10.21 -3.74
CA GLY A 69 4.77 -11.01 -4.97
C GLY A 69 5.01 -10.19 -6.25
N ARG A 70 4.89 -8.86 -6.19
CA ARG A 70 5.15 -7.93 -7.31
C ARG A 70 6.30 -6.98 -7.06
N ALA A 71 6.70 -6.79 -5.80
CA ALA A 71 7.90 -6.08 -5.42
C ALA A 71 9.04 -6.74 -6.19
N LYS A 72 9.42 -6.16 -7.32
CA LYS A 72 10.66 -6.52 -7.97
C LYS A 72 11.72 -6.23 -6.92
N ASP A 73 12.35 -7.28 -6.41
CA ASP A 73 13.74 -7.21 -6.03
C ASP A 73 14.44 -6.46 -7.17
N GLU A 74 14.79 -5.20 -6.92
CA GLU A 74 15.77 -4.47 -7.71
C GLU A 74 17.14 -5.12 -7.43
N GLU A 75 17.29 -6.38 -7.85
CA GLU A 75 18.58 -6.98 -8.16
C GLU A 75 18.51 -7.44 -9.61
N LYS A 76 18.76 -6.49 -10.52
CA LYS A 76 19.49 -6.76 -11.75
C LYS A 76 20.21 -5.53 -12.26
#